data_AF-A0AA44DCP2-F1
#
_entry.id   AF-A0AA44DCP2-F1
#
_cell.length_a   1.000
_cell.length_b   1.000
_cell.length_c   1.000
_cell.angle_alpha   90.00
_cell.angle_beta   90.00
_cell.angle_gamma   90.00
#
_symmetry.space_group_name_H-M   'P 1'
#
loop_
_entity.id
_entity.type
_entity.pdbx_description
1 polymer ?
#
loop_
_entity_poly.entity_id
_entity_poly.type
_entity_poly.pdbx_seq_one_letter_code
_entity_poly.pdbx_strand_id
1 'polypeptide(L)'
;MRLDTPADHTNEAERLLRAAEQYPEDREPLLLRAAAHLELAGDRARATTLYDTLLSTPPGPDDPHLVRALKAANLWEYGHEAEARVIIDGLRATTPTDATAWEVAASALEAHDELEASEETFTAAARALVPLPHEQEVPYAAQSLLTSRHRVRRLLGLGHDDWDVLADRLHTGTVPLDELHDPKRTWALGSSDPAELRAEIVRLRSELGSYRSALSRPFPVAVLLWPREELAELLSAYPELEAEYPTHEAHLTDLEASLRELAAAGTPNLGVVRGTVPSYEAFAASEGASPSHAALLPQYATVLAARGRALPWPPPRTSPCWCGSDVPYADCHGGARL
;
A
#
# COMPACT_ATOMS: atom_id res chain seq x y z
N MET A 1 -24.72 -4.41 -9.15
CA MET A 1 -23.42 -4.96 -8.70
C MET A 1 -23.73 -6.36 -8.21
N ARG A 2 -23.25 -7.40 -8.88
CA ARG A 2 -23.43 -8.78 -8.41
C ARG A 2 -22.56 -8.94 -7.16
N LEU A 3 -23.12 -9.48 -6.09
CA LEU A 3 -22.33 -9.86 -4.91
C LEU A 3 -21.55 -11.11 -5.30
N ASP A 4 -20.22 -11.05 -5.20
CA ASP A 4 -19.37 -12.20 -5.44
C ASP A 4 -19.66 -13.28 -4.39
N THR A 5 -19.79 -14.53 -4.84
CA THR A 5 -20.08 -15.66 -3.97
C THR A 5 -18.77 -16.28 -3.45
N PRO A 6 -18.79 -17.03 -2.34
CA PRO A 6 -17.61 -17.77 -1.88
C PRO A 6 -17.01 -18.66 -2.99
N ALA A 7 -17.86 -19.25 -3.84
CA ALA A 7 -17.41 -20.04 -4.99
C ALA A 7 -16.69 -19.20 -6.07
N ASP A 8 -17.11 -17.94 -6.28
CA ASP A 8 -16.42 -17.02 -7.19
C ASP A 8 -15.02 -16.70 -6.66
N HIS A 9 -14.87 -16.49 -5.34
CA HIS A 9 -13.57 -16.28 -4.71
C HIS A 9 -12.67 -17.52 -4.75
N THR A 10 -13.19 -18.73 -4.49
CA THR A 10 -12.42 -19.96 -4.64
C THR A 10 -11.90 -20.11 -6.07
N ASN A 11 -12.75 -19.90 -7.08
CA ASN A 11 -12.36 -20.03 -8.48
C ASN A 11 -11.27 -19.00 -8.89
N GLU A 12 -11.37 -17.77 -8.41
CA GLU A 12 -10.35 -16.75 -8.67
C GLU A 12 -9.03 -17.06 -7.95
N ALA A 13 -9.07 -17.57 -6.71
CA ALA A 13 -7.87 -18.04 -6.02
C ALA A 13 -7.16 -19.13 -6.84
N GLU A 14 -7.89 -20.14 -7.33
CA GLU A 14 -7.31 -21.19 -8.17
C GLU A 14 -6.73 -20.64 -9.49
N ARG A 15 -7.34 -19.61 -10.07
CA ARG A 15 -6.82 -18.93 -11.26
C ARG A 15 -5.49 -18.24 -10.97
N LEU A 16 -5.42 -17.52 -9.85
CA LEU A 16 -4.21 -16.81 -9.42
C LEU A 16 -3.08 -17.77 -9.06
N LEU A 17 -3.37 -18.91 -8.43
CA LEU A 17 -2.38 -19.94 -8.13
C LEU A 17 -1.75 -20.52 -9.41
N ARG A 18 -2.56 -20.83 -10.43
CA ARG A 18 -2.03 -21.25 -11.74
C ARG A 18 -1.19 -20.17 -12.42
N ALA A 19 -1.60 -18.90 -12.30
CA ALA A 19 -0.81 -17.79 -12.83
C ALA A 19 0.53 -17.65 -12.10
N ALA A 20 0.57 -17.87 -10.78
CA ALA A 20 1.82 -17.80 -10.00
C ALA A 20 2.83 -18.89 -10.40
N GLU A 21 2.36 -20.05 -10.87
CA GLU A 21 3.21 -21.10 -11.45
C GLU A 21 3.74 -20.71 -12.83
N GLN A 22 2.93 -20.01 -13.63
CA GLN A 22 3.28 -19.59 -14.98
C GLN A 22 4.22 -18.37 -15.03
N TYR A 23 4.10 -17.47 -14.04
CA TYR A 23 4.85 -16.21 -13.95
C TYR A 23 5.60 -16.13 -12.60
N PRO A 24 6.72 -16.86 -12.43
CA PRO A 24 7.46 -16.88 -11.17
C PRO A 24 7.93 -15.51 -10.66
N GLU A 25 8.15 -14.55 -11.57
CA GLU A 25 8.53 -13.17 -11.29
C GLU A 25 7.43 -12.34 -10.61
N ASP A 26 6.17 -12.77 -10.74
CA ASP A 26 4.99 -12.15 -10.14
C ASP A 26 4.38 -13.07 -9.05
N ARG A 27 5.14 -14.09 -8.61
CA ARG A 27 4.66 -15.10 -7.66
C ARG A 27 4.16 -14.49 -6.36
N GLU A 28 4.90 -13.57 -5.76
CA GLU A 28 4.50 -12.93 -4.50
C GLU A 28 3.14 -12.20 -4.58
N PRO A 29 2.95 -11.21 -5.47
CA PRO A 29 1.67 -10.50 -5.57
C PRO A 29 0.51 -11.43 -5.98
N LEU A 30 0.76 -12.48 -6.77
CA LEU A 30 -0.26 -13.46 -7.14
C LEU A 30 -0.66 -14.35 -5.96
N LEU A 31 0.29 -14.81 -5.14
CA LEU A 31 0.01 -15.60 -3.95
C LEU A 31 -0.70 -14.79 -2.87
N LEU A 32 -0.31 -13.53 -2.65
CA LEU A 32 -1.01 -12.64 -1.71
C LEU A 32 -2.47 -12.39 -2.12
N ARG A 33 -2.72 -12.16 -3.42
CA ARG A 33 -4.08 -12.04 -3.94
C ARG A 33 -4.87 -13.34 -3.81
N ALA A 34 -4.25 -14.49 -4.10
CA ALA A 34 -4.88 -15.79 -3.92
C ALA A 34 -5.27 -16.03 -2.45
N ALA A 35 -4.39 -15.67 -1.50
CA ALA A 35 -4.67 -15.75 -0.07
C ALA A 35 -5.88 -14.90 0.32
N ALA A 36 -5.95 -13.64 -0.13
CA ALA A 36 -7.10 -12.77 0.12
C ALA A 36 -8.42 -13.36 -0.43
N HIS A 37 -8.39 -13.99 -1.61
CA HIS A 37 -9.57 -14.67 -2.14
C HIS A 37 -9.95 -15.91 -1.32
N LEU A 38 -8.97 -16.68 -0.82
CA LEU A 38 -9.24 -17.81 0.08
C LEU A 38 -9.83 -17.33 1.42
N GLU A 39 -9.36 -16.21 1.95
CA GLU A 39 -9.91 -15.59 3.16
C GLU A 39 -11.39 -15.22 2.99
N LEU A 40 -11.72 -14.57 1.88
CA LEU A 40 -13.10 -14.21 1.52
C LEU A 40 -13.99 -15.43 1.25
N ALA A 41 -13.40 -16.53 0.75
CA ALA A 41 -14.09 -17.81 0.58
C ALA A 41 -14.26 -18.58 1.90
N GLY A 42 -13.62 -18.14 2.99
CA GLY A 42 -13.62 -18.82 4.29
C GLY A 42 -12.59 -19.95 4.41
N ASP A 43 -11.75 -20.17 3.40
CA ASP A 43 -10.68 -21.18 3.42
C ASP A 43 -9.38 -20.63 4.03
N ARG A 44 -9.51 -20.19 5.29
CA ARG A 44 -8.47 -19.48 6.04
C ARG A 44 -7.22 -20.33 6.27
N ALA A 45 -7.37 -21.66 6.41
CA ALA A 45 -6.25 -22.57 6.57
C ALA A 45 -5.38 -22.68 5.30
N ARG A 46 -5.99 -22.69 4.10
CA ARG A 46 -5.22 -22.62 2.86
C ARG A 46 -4.56 -21.26 2.68
N ALA A 47 -5.22 -20.16 3.05
CA ALA A 47 -4.59 -18.84 3.05
C ALA A 47 -3.32 -18.81 3.93
N THR A 48 -3.38 -19.37 5.15
CA THR A 48 -2.20 -19.53 6.03
C THR A 48 -1.06 -20.28 5.34
N THR A 49 -1.37 -21.36 4.60
CA THR A 49 -0.35 -22.14 3.87
C THR A 49 0.35 -21.30 2.80
N LEU A 50 -0.34 -20.37 2.15
CA LEU A 50 0.26 -19.46 1.17
C LEU A 50 1.21 -18.46 1.85
N TYR A 51 0.83 -17.90 2.99
CA TYR A 51 1.72 -17.04 3.77
C TYR A 51 2.95 -17.78 4.27
N ASP A 52 2.80 -19.01 4.75
CA ASP A 52 3.93 -19.86 5.15
C ASP A 52 4.85 -20.15 3.95
N THR A 53 4.28 -20.39 2.78
CA THR A 53 5.05 -20.60 1.54
C THR A 53 5.88 -19.38 1.18
N LEU A 54 5.28 -18.18 1.23
CA LEU A 54 5.99 -16.92 0.99
C LEU A 54 7.14 -16.72 1.98
N LEU A 55 6.90 -16.97 3.27
CA LEU A 55 7.92 -16.75 4.31
C LEU A 55 9.05 -17.79 4.33
N SER A 56 8.84 -18.99 3.78
CA SER A 56 9.78 -20.11 3.86
C SER A 56 10.50 -20.45 2.56
N THR A 57 9.95 -20.07 1.41
CA THR A 57 10.49 -20.44 0.09
C THR A 57 11.29 -19.30 -0.53
N PRO A 58 12.58 -19.49 -0.90
CA PRO A 58 13.34 -18.47 -1.63
C PRO A 58 12.80 -18.20 -3.05
N PRO A 59 12.91 -16.96 -3.56
CA PRO A 59 13.35 -15.76 -2.85
C PRO A 59 12.32 -15.37 -1.77
N GLY A 60 12.81 -14.83 -0.64
CA GLY A 60 11.92 -14.33 0.41
C GLY A 60 11.09 -13.14 -0.07
N PRO A 61 9.99 -12.80 0.63
CA PRO A 61 9.08 -11.76 0.18
C PRO A 61 9.71 -10.38 0.28
N ASP A 62 9.28 -9.45 -0.57
CA ASP A 62 9.74 -8.06 -0.60
C ASP A 62 9.50 -7.36 0.75
N ASP A 63 8.34 -7.61 1.37
CA ASP A 63 8.03 -7.17 2.74
C ASP A 63 7.64 -8.35 3.65
N PRO A 64 8.63 -8.96 4.34
CA PRO A 64 8.36 -10.04 5.28
C PRO A 64 7.53 -9.62 6.50
N HIS A 65 7.46 -8.33 6.85
CA HIS A 65 6.63 -7.86 7.97
C HIS A 65 5.16 -7.82 7.56
N LEU A 66 4.86 -7.35 6.35
CA LEU A 66 3.50 -7.36 5.81
C LEU A 66 2.94 -8.78 5.71
N VAL A 67 3.71 -9.73 5.17
CA VAL A 67 3.26 -11.13 5.06
C VAL A 67 2.97 -11.75 6.43
N ARG A 68 3.79 -11.43 7.45
CA ARG A 68 3.54 -11.87 8.84
C ARG A 68 2.29 -11.23 9.44
N ALA A 69 2.07 -9.93 9.21
CA ALA A 69 0.89 -9.23 9.71
C ALA A 69 -0.39 -9.80 9.10
N LEU A 70 -0.41 -10.04 7.78
CA LEU A 70 -1.52 -10.69 7.08
C LEU A 70 -1.77 -12.11 7.59
N LYS A 71 -0.71 -12.91 7.78
CA LYS A 71 -0.82 -14.24 8.38
C LYS A 71 -1.45 -14.18 9.78
N ALA A 72 -1.00 -13.26 10.63
CA ALA A 72 -1.53 -13.12 11.98
C ALA A 72 -3.02 -12.71 11.98
N ALA A 73 -3.40 -11.73 11.16
CA ALA A 73 -4.79 -11.32 10.99
C ALA A 73 -5.66 -12.49 10.53
N ASN A 74 -5.20 -13.26 9.53
CA ASN A 74 -5.91 -14.45 9.07
C ASN A 74 -6.04 -15.53 10.16
N LEU A 75 -4.97 -15.84 10.91
CA LEU A 75 -4.97 -16.85 11.98
C LEU A 75 -5.99 -16.56 13.08
N TRP A 76 -6.11 -15.30 13.46
CA TRP A 76 -7.00 -14.89 14.54
C TRP A 76 -8.46 -15.24 14.22
N GLU A 77 -8.84 -15.04 12.95
CA GLU A 77 -10.20 -15.18 12.46
C GLU A 77 -10.73 -16.62 12.41
N TYR A 78 -9.87 -17.64 12.54
CA TYR A 78 -10.30 -19.04 12.58
C TYR A 78 -9.80 -19.81 13.81
N GLY A 79 -9.53 -19.09 14.90
CA GLY A 79 -9.31 -19.69 16.23
C GLY A 79 -7.86 -19.99 16.59
N HIS A 80 -6.89 -19.42 15.87
CA HIS A 80 -5.45 -19.55 16.15
C HIS A 80 -4.88 -18.30 16.85
N GLU A 81 -5.64 -17.73 17.78
CA GLU A 81 -5.34 -16.45 18.44
C GLU A 81 -3.97 -16.42 19.12
N ALA A 82 -3.58 -17.51 19.80
CA ALA A 82 -2.30 -17.58 20.49
C ALA A 82 -1.11 -17.48 19.51
N GLU A 83 -1.22 -18.11 18.34
CA GLU A 83 -0.18 -18.03 17.30
C GLU A 83 -0.16 -16.62 16.68
N ALA A 84 -1.34 -16.04 16.41
CA ALA A 84 -1.46 -14.69 15.89
C ALA A 84 -0.81 -13.65 16.81
N ARG A 85 -1.03 -13.74 18.12
CA ARG A 85 -0.39 -12.88 19.14
C ARG A 85 1.12 -12.99 19.12
N VAL A 86 1.65 -14.22 19.09
CA VAL A 86 3.10 -14.43 19.02
C VAL A 86 3.71 -13.78 17.77
N ILE A 87 3.04 -13.86 16.63
CA ILE A 87 3.51 -13.21 15.39
C ILE A 87 3.47 -11.68 15.53
N ILE A 88 2.37 -11.14 16.06
CA ILE A 88 2.21 -9.69 16.26
C ILE A 88 3.23 -9.15 17.27
N ASP A 89 3.48 -9.85 18.38
CA ASP A 89 4.51 -9.45 19.35
C ASP A 89 5.92 -9.52 18.74
N GLY A 90 6.17 -10.52 17.90
CA GLY A 90 7.39 -10.60 17.10
C GLY A 90 7.57 -9.41 16.16
N LEU A 91 6.50 -8.94 15.51
CA LEU A 91 6.52 -7.71 14.72
C LEU A 91 6.83 -6.52 15.62
N ARG A 92 6.08 -6.33 16.72
CA ARG A 92 6.20 -5.24 17.72
C ARG A 92 7.61 -5.08 18.31
N ALA A 93 8.42 -6.13 18.29
CA ALA A 93 9.82 -6.09 18.71
C ALA A 93 10.78 -5.49 17.65
N THR A 94 10.31 -5.24 16.43
CA THR A 94 11.09 -4.67 15.32
C THR A 94 10.83 -3.17 15.16
N THR A 95 11.73 -2.47 14.44
CA THR A 95 11.52 -1.06 14.11
C THR A 95 10.61 -0.93 12.89
N PRO A 96 9.54 -0.12 12.95
CA PRO A 96 8.68 0.14 11.80
C PRO A 96 9.43 0.75 10.61
N THR A 97 9.30 0.13 9.43
CA THR A 97 9.87 0.62 8.17
C THR A 97 8.81 0.90 7.10
N ASP A 98 7.65 0.23 7.18
CA ASP A 98 6.50 0.44 6.31
C ASP A 98 5.21 0.52 7.14
N ALA A 99 4.26 1.39 6.74
CA ALA A 99 3.03 1.60 7.49
C ALA A 99 2.02 0.45 7.34
N THR A 100 2.04 -0.28 6.22
CA THR A 100 1.01 -1.27 5.87
C THR A 100 1.02 -2.46 6.81
N ALA A 101 2.21 -2.98 7.14
CA ALA A 101 2.34 -4.11 8.08
C ALA A 101 1.77 -3.77 9.47
N TRP A 102 2.01 -2.53 9.94
CA TRP A 102 1.51 -2.08 11.24
C TRP A 102 0.03 -1.74 11.22
N GLU A 103 -0.48 -1.19 10.12
CA GLU A 103 -1.92 -0.99 9.94
C GLU A 103 -2.66 -2.31 10.08
N VAL A 104 -2.19 -3.36 9.40
CA VAL A 104 -2.80 -4.70 9.45
C VAL A 104 -2.70 -5.29 10.86
N ALA A 105 -1.52 -5.27 11.47
CA ALA A 105 -1.32 -5.86 12.81
C ALA A 105 -2.15 -5.15 13.89
N ALA A 106 -2.15 -3.82 13.91
CA ALA A 106 -2.88 -3.04 14.89
C ALA A 106 -4.40 -3.07 14.65
N SER A 107 -4.85 -3.10 13.39
CA SER A 107 -6.27 -3.30 13.07
C SER A 107 -6.76 -4.69 13.45
N ALA A 108 -5.92 -5.73 13.32
CA ALA A 108 -6.26 -7.07 13.78
C ALA A 108 -6.44 -7.12 15.31
N LEU A 109 -5.59 -6.43 16.06
CA LEU A 109 -5.75 -6.27 17.51
C LEU A 109 -7.04 -5.51 17.86
N GLU A 110 -7.31 -4.40 17.17
CA GLU A 110 -8.55 -3.61 17.36
C GLU A 110 -9.80 -4.45 17.11
N ALA A 111 -9.85 -5.19 16.00
CA ALA A 111 -10.99 -6.03 15.61
C ALA A 111 -11.30 -7.14 16.64
N HIS A 112 -10.32 -7.49 17.48
CA HIS A 112 -10.43 -8.52 18.51
C HIS A 112 -10.40 -7.94 19.94
N ASP A 113 -10.73 -6.66 20.10
CA ASP A 113 -10.90 -5.97 21.40
C ASP A 113 -9.60 -5.87 22.23
N GLU A 114 -8.44 -5.96 21.58
CA GLU A 114 -7.11 -5.75 22.20
C GLU A 114 -6.68 -4.28 22.02
N LEU A 115 -7.51 -3.35 22.49
CA LEU A 115 -7.41 -1.92 22.17
C LEU A 115 -6.12 -1.27 22.68
N GLU A 116 -5.65 -1.60 23.88
CA GLU A 116 -4.39 -1.06 24.41
C GLU A 116 -3.19 -1.52 23.58
N ALA A 117 -3.14 -2.80 23.22
CA ALA A 117 -2.07 -3.33 22.37
C ALA A 117 -2.13 -2.73 20.96
N SER A 118 -3.34 -2.49 20.44
CA SER A 118 -3.56 -1.79 19.17
C SER A 118 -3.03 -0.36 19.21
N GLU A 119 -3.36 0.41 20.25
CA GLU A 119 -2.89 1.80 20.45
C GLU A 119 -1.37 1.87 20.52
N GLU A 120 -0.75 0.99 21.32
CA GLU A 120 0.71 0.92 21.46
C GLU A 120 1.39 0.64 20.11
N THR A 121 0.80 -0.27 19.33
CA THR A 121 1.31 -0.66 18.01
C THR A 121 1.19 0.49 17.01
N PHE A 122 0.03 1.14 16.94
CA PHE A 122 -0.18 2.33 16.11
C PHE A 122 0.75 3.48 16.50
N THR A 123 0.91 3.74 17.80
CA THR A 123 1.79 4.81 18.31
C THR A 123 3.27 4.52 18.00
N ALA A 124 3.72 3.27 18.11
CA ALA A 124 5.09 2.90 17.74
C ALA A 124 5.35 3.16 16.25
N ALA A 125 4.41 2.79 15.38
CA ALA A 125 4.51 3.05 13.95
C ALA A 125 4.45 4.54 13.61
N ALA A 126 3.54 5.31 14.21
CA ALA A 126 3.45 6.76 14.02
C ALA A 126 4.75 7.47 14.42
N ARG A 127 5.39 7.08 15.53
CA ARG A 127 6.67 7.64 15.98
C ARG A 127 7.81 7.41 14.99
N ALA A 128 7.88 6.21 14.42
CA ALA A 128 8.96 5.83 13.52
C ALA A 128 8.77 6.40 12.11
N LEU A 129 7.53 6.40 11.60
CA LEU A 129 7.22 6.72 10.21
C LEU A 129 6.79 8.18 10.00
N VAL A 130 6.21 8.81 11.02
CA VAL A 130 5.73 10.20 10.98
C VAL A 130 6.27 10.98 12.19
N PRO A 131 7.59 11.18 12.30
CA PRO A 131 8.17 11.92 13.41
C PRO A 131 7.65 13.36 13.43
N LEU A 132 7.39 13.87 14.64
CA LEU A 132 6.87 15.23 14.87
C LEU A 132 8.00 16.18 15.34
N PRO A 133 7.94 17.49 14.96
CA PRO A 133 6.96 18.09 14.06
C PRO A 133 7.13 17.56 12.63
N HIS A 134 6.02 17.31 11.94
CA HIS A 134 6.03 16.77 10.59
C HIS A 134 5.87 17.91 9.56
N GLU A 135 6.90 18.12 8.74
CA GLU A 135 6.97 19.23 7.79
C GLU A 135 6.78 18.79 6.33
N GLN A 136 6.74 17.48 6.08
CA GLN A 136 6.66 16.89 4.73
C GLN A 136 5.26 16.36 4.43
N GLU A 137 5.04 15.99 3.18
CA GLU A 137 3.80 15.31 2.80
C GLU A 137 3.79 13.90 3.41
N VAL A 138 2.74 13.59 4.16
CA VAL A 138 2.57 12.28 4.79
C VAL A 138 2.12 11.28 3.72
N PRO A 139 2.85 10.17 3.47
CA PRO A 139 2.41 9.15 2.52
C PRO A 139 1.05 8.58 2.91
N TYR A 140 0.20 8.27 1.93
CA TYR A 140 -1.18 7.82 2.16
C TYR A 140 -1.30 6.66 3.17
N ALA A 141 -0.40 5.67 3.10
CA ALA A 141 -0.41 4.54 4.03
C ALA A 141 -0.20 4.99 5.49
N ALA A 142 0.65 5.99 5.71
CA ALA A 142 0.85 6.60 7.02
C ALA A 142 -0.34 7.49 7.43
N GLN A 143 -1.04 8.14 6.49
CA GLN A 143 -2.28 8.87 6.79
C GLN A 143 -3.40 7.93 7.28
N SER A 144 -3.56 6.77 6.62
CA SER A 144 -4.49 5.70 7.05
C SER A 144 -4.15 5.27 8.48
N LEU A 145 -2.86 5.06 8.76
CA LEU A 145 -2.37 4.68 10.07
C LEU A 145 -2.70 5.69 11.16
N LEU A 146 -2.52 6.98 10.89
CA LEU A 146 -2.90 8.04 11.84
C LEU A 146 -4.43 8.09 12.06
N THR A 147 -5.21 7.83 11.01
CA THR A 147 -6.68 7.79 11.09
C THR A 147 -7.17 6.62 11.94
N SER A 148 -6.63 5.42 11.72
CA SER A 148 -6.93 4.22 12.51
C SER A 148 -6.44 4.37 13.96
N ARG A 149 -5.27 4.95 14.18
CA ARG A 149 -4.77 5.31 15.50
C ARG A 149 -5.73 6.23 16.26
N HIS A 150 -6.19 7.30 15.61
CA HIS A 150 -7.16 8.22 16.20
C HIS A 150 -8.41 7.44 16.64
N ARG A 151 -8.93 6.54 15.81
CA ARG A 151 -10.11 5.71 16.16
C ARG A 151 -9.88 4.89 17.44
N VAL A 152 -8.77 4.17 17.54
CA VAL A 152 -8.45 3.36 18.73
C VAL A 152 -8.29 4.22 19.99
N ARG A 153 -7.62 5.37 19.88
CA ARG A 153 -7.47 6.31 21.01
C ARG A 153 -8.81 6.84 21.50
N ARG A 154 -9.76 7.07 20.59
CA ARG A 154 -11.14 7.47 20.93
C ARG A 154 -11.89 6.36 21.64
N LEU A 155 -11.75 5.11 21.21
CA LEU A 155 -12.32 3.95 21.90
C LEU A 155 -11.77 3.80 23.33
N LEU A 156 -10.49 4.08 23.54
CA LEU A 156 -9.84 4.09 24.86
C LEU A 156 -10.12 5.34 25.71
N GLY A 157 -10.79 6.36 25.15
CA GLY A 157 -11.05 7.62 25.84
C GLY A 157 -9.81 8.48 26.11
N LEU A 158 -8.75 8.29 25.32
CA LEU A 158 -7.52 9.08 25.44
C LEU A 158 -7.72 10.48 24.84
N GLY A 159 -7.06 11.48 25.44
CA GLY A 159 -7.07 12.85 24.92
C GLY A 159 -6.26 12.97 23.62
N HIS A 160 -6.62 13.94 22.78
CA HIS A 160 -5.91 14.19 21.52
C HIS A 160 -4.47 14.60 21.77
N ASP A 161 -3.56 14.05 20.98
CA ASP A 161 -2.17 14.49 20.87
C ASP A 161 -1.87 15.11 19.50
N ASP A 162 -0.60 15.48 19.28
CA ASP A 162 -0.16 16.14 18.05
C ASP A 162 -0.33 15.27 16.78
N TRP A 163 -0.32 13.94 16.91
CA TRP A 163 -0.63 13.04 15.80
C TRP A 163 -2.12 13.01 15.50
N ASP A 164 -2.98 13.08 16.52
CA ASP A 164 -4.43 13.18 16.34
C ASP A 164 -4.78 14.51 15.62
N VAL A 165 -4.15 15.62 15.99
CA VAL A 165 -4.26 16.91 15.29
C VAL A 165 -3.75 16.84 13.85
N LEU A 166 -2.69 16.06 13.60
CA LEU A 166 -2.20 15.83 12.24
C LEU A 166 -3.20 14.98 11.42
N ALA A 167 -3.78 13.93 12.01
CA ALA A 167 -4.79 13.10 11.37
C ALA A 167 -6.01 13.94 10.94
N ASP A 168 -6.51 14.81 11.82
CA ASP A 168 -7.62 15.72 11.51
C ASP A 168 -7.31 16.66 10.34
N ARG A 169 -6.09 17.17 10.24
CA ARG A 169 -5.67 18.05 9.14
C ARG A 169 -5.56 17.31 7.80
N LEU A 170 -5.16 16.04 7.83
CA LEU A 170 -4.99 15.21 6.63
C LEU A 170 -6.32 14.63 6.14
N HIS A 171 -7.32 14.52 7.02
CA HIS A 171 -8.62 14.00 6.68
C HIS A 171 -9.38 14.92 5.71
N THR A 172 -9.73 14.38 4.55
CA THR A 172 -10.44 15.12 3.49
C THR A 172 -11.95 14.81 3.44
N GLY A 173 -12.43 13.95 4.34
CA GLY A 173 -13.85 13.59 4.41
C GLY A 173 -14.72 14.75 4.89
N THR A 174 -16.00 14.73 4.52
CA THR A 174 -16.96 15.78 4.89
C THR A 174 -17.41 15.73 6.35
N VAL A 175 -17.15 14.63 7.04
CA VAL A 175 -17.45 14.42 8.47
C VAL A 175 -16.12 14.42 9.24
N PRO A 176 -15.93 15.25 10.28
CA PRO A 176 -14.70 15.26 11.09
C PRO A 176 -14.40 13.90 11.74
N LEU A 177 -13.12 13.59 11.99
CA LEU A 177 -12.74 12.30 12.60
C LEU A 177 -13.31 12.14 14.01
N ASP A 178 -13.42 13.23 14.78
CA ASP A 178 -14.06 13.27 16.09
C ASP A 178 -15.48 12.70 16.10
N GLU A 179 -16.25 13.06 15.07
CA GLU A 179 -17.64 12.64 14.90
C GLU A 179 -17.71 11.23 14.29
N LEU A 180 -16.79 10.92 13.37
CA LEU A 180 -16.70 9.60 12.74
C LEU A 180 -16.32 8.51 13.75
N HIS A 181 -15.40 8.82 14.66
CA HIS A 181 -14.83 7.92 15.67
C HIS A 181 -15.44 8.12 17.07
N ASP A 182 -16.64 8.70 17.17
CA ASP A 182 -17.34 8.79 18.45
C ASP A 182 -17.80 7.38 18.92
N PRO A 183 -17.27 6.85 20.04
CA PRO A 183 -17.64 5.53 20.55
C PRO A 183 -19.13 5.43 20.93
N LYS A 184 -19.82 6.56 21.14
CA LYS A 184 -21.25 6.60 21.45
C LYS A 184 -22.14 6.45 20.22
N ARG A 185 -21.57 6.46 19.01
CA ARG A 185 -22.30 6.34 17.73
C ARG A 185 -23.03 5.00 17.58
N THR A 186 -22.52 3.93 18.17
CA THR A 186 -23.14 2.58 18.14
C THR A 186 -24.59 2.59 18.66
N TRP A 187 -24.97 3.58 19.49
CA TRP A 187 -26.34 3.74 19.99
C TRP A 187 -27.33 4.37 18.99
N ALA A 188 -26.87 5.03 17.92
CA ALA A 188 -27.75 5.68 16.94
C ALA A 188 -28.50 4.69 16.03
N LEU A 189 -27.95 3.49 15.79
CA LEU A 189 -28.61 2.45 14.98
C LEU A 189 -29.88 1.87 15.63
N GLY A 190 -30.08 2.10 16.93
CA GLY A 190 -31.30 1.77 17.66
C GLY A 190 -32.34 2.91 17.71
N SER A 191 -32.03 4.08 17.15
CA SER A 191 -32.91 5.25 17.20
C SER A 191 -34.06 5.15 16.19
N SER A 192 -35.22 5.67 16.59
CA SER A 192 -36.39 5.82 15.72
C SER A 192 -36.52 7.24 15.14
N ASP A 193 -35.61 8.17 15.48
CA ASP A 193 -35.65 9.55 15.02
C ASP A 193 -35.15 9.67 13.56
N PRO A 194 -36.00 10.14 12.62
CA PRO A 194 -35.60 10.33 11.22
C PRO A 194 -34.41 11.29 11.02
N ALA A 195 -34.17 12.25 11.90
CA ALA A 195 -33.04 13.16 11.81
C ALA A 195 -31.72 12.45 12.16
N GLU A 196 -31.71 11.68 13.25
CA GLU A 196 -30.56 10.87 13.67
C GLU A 196 -30.22 9.80 12.63
N LEU A 197 -31.23 9.11 12.07
CA LEU A 197 -31.05 8.14 11.00
C LEU A 197 -30.47 8.77 9.72
N ARG A 198 -30.88 9.99 9.35
CA ARG A 198 -30.30 10.70 8.19
C ARG A 198 -28.85 11.10 8.41
N ALA A 199 -28.52 11.60 9.60
CA ALA A 199 -27.14 11.92 9.96
C ALA A 199 -26.27 10.65 9.91
N GLU A 200 -26.77 9.53 10.43
CA GLU A 200 -26.06 8.25 10.39
C GLU A 200 -25.87 7.73 8.96
N ILE A 201 -26.87 7.87 8.08
CA ILE A 201 -26.72 7.54 6.66
C ILE A 201 -25.63 8.39 5.98
N VAL A 202 -25.53 9.69 6.30
CA VAL A 202 -24.48 10.57 5.76
C VAL A 202 -23.10 10.11 6.24
N ARG A 203 -22.97 9.76 7.53
CA ARG A 203 -21.72 9.24 8.12
C ARG A 203 -21.30 7.91 7.51
N LEU A 204 -22.21 6.93 7.44
CA LEU A 204 -21.96 5.63 6.79
C LEU A 204 -21.54 5.81 5.33
N ARG A 205 -22.13 6.77 4.61
CA ARG A 205 -21.70 7.11 3.24
C ARG A 205 -20.30 7.72 3.20
N SER A 206 -19.94 8.56 4.17
CA SER A 206 -18.58 9.11 4.30
C SER A 206 -17.57 8.01 4.60
N GLU A 207 -17.89 7.11 5.54
CA GLU A 207 -17.07 5.96 5.92
C GLU A 207 -16.88 4.98 4.75
N LEU A 208 -17.98 4.64 4.06
CA LEU A 208 -17.94 3.86 2.82
C LEU A 208 -17.17 4.59 1.72
N GLY A 209 -17.24 5.92 1.65
CA GLY A 209 -16.47 6.72 0.70
C GLY A 209 -14.97 6.60 0.96
N SER A 210 -14.53 6.81 2.20
CA SER A 210 -13.14 6.64 2.63
C SER A 210 -12.65 5.20 2.39
N TYR A 211 -13.45 4.20 2.77
CA TYR A 211 -13.12 2.79 2.55
C TYR A 211 -13.03 2.44 1.06
N ARG A 212 -13.96 2.96 0.24
CA ARG A 212 -13.92 2.77 -1.21
C ARG A 212 -12.69 3.42 -1.82
N SER A 213 -12.33 4.65 -1.44
CA SER A 213 -11.09 5.28 -1.90
C SER A 213 -9.85 4.49 -1.49
N ALA A 214 -9.85 3.91 -0.28
CA ALA A 214 -8.78 3.06 0.22
C ALA A 214 -8.65 1.72 -0.51
N LEU A 215 -9.77 1.13 -0.96
CA LEU A 215 -9.81 -0.10 -1.75
C LEU A 215 -9.61 0.13 -3.25
N SER A 216 -10.18 1.20 -3.77
CA SER A 216 -10.15 1.57 -5.19
C SER A 216 -8.92 2.40 -5.52
N ARG A 217 -7.81 2.25 -4.76
CA ARG A 217 -6.58 3.00 -5.02
C ARG A 217 -6.37 2.97 -6.53
N PRO A 218 -6.48 4.11 -7.24
CA PRO A 218 -6.02 4.15 -8.60
C PRO A 218 -4.59 3.65 -8.53
N PHE A 219 -4.21 2.69 -9.38
CA PHE A 219 -2.81 2.27 -9.46
C PHE A 219 -1.95 3.52 -9.48
N PRO A 220 -0.80 3.52 -8.75
CA PRO A 220 -0.05 4.75 -8.59
C PRO A 220 0.17 5.40 -9.94
N VAL A 221 0.01 6.71 -10.03
CA VAL A 221 0.47 7.42 -11.21
C VAL A 221 1.99 7.27 -11.20
N ALA A 222 2.47 6.32 -11.99
CA ALA A 222 3.83 5.83 -11.90
C ALA A 222 4.67 6.34 -13.05
N VAL A 223 5.90 6.73 -12.72
CA VAL A 223 6.90 7.13 -13.71
C VAL A 223 7.90 5.99 -13.90
N LEU A 224 8.29 5.74 -15.16
CA LEU A 224 9.18 4.64 -15.52
C LEU A 224 10.62 4.96 -15.16
N LEU A 225 11.25 4.10 -14.35
CA LEU A 225 12.67 4.08 -14.10
C LEU A 225 13.32 2.99 -14.97
N TRP A 226 14.28 3.39 -15.81
CA TRP A 226 15.21 2.47 -16.45
C TRP A 226 16.50 2.37 -15.61
N PRO A 227 16.82 1.19 -15.04
CA PRO A 227 18.14 0.93 -14.48
C PRO A 227 19.23 1.20 -15.53
N ARG A 228 20.44 1.58 -15.10
CA ARG A 228 21.55 1.95 -16.00
C ARG A 228 21.82 0.93 -17.11
N GLU A 229 21.91 -0.34 -16.75
CA GLU A 229 22.20 -1.41 -17.71
C GLU A 229 21.03 -1.62 -18.69
N GLU A 230 19.81 -1.61 -18.18
CA GLU A 230 18.58 -1.73 -18.98
C GLU A 230 18.40 -0.54 -19.94
N LEU A 231 18.76 0.68 -19.51
CA LEU A 231 18.72 1.86 -20.38
C LEU A 231 19.75 1.75 -21.51
N ALA A 232 20.96 1.28 -21.19
CA ALA A 232 22.00 1.07 -22.18
C ALA A 232 21.59 0.00 -23.21
N GLU A 233 20.99 -1.10 -22.75
CA GLU A 233 20.43 -2.14 -23.61
C GLU A 233 19.29 -1.61 -24.48
N LEU A 234 18.35 -0.87 -23.89
CA LEU A 234 17.21 -0.27 -24.59
C LEU A 234 17.68 0.64 -25.74
N LEU A 235 18.62 1.55 -25.48
CA LEU A 235 19.11 2.50 -26.49
C LEU A 235 19.99 1.82 -27.53
N SER A 236 20.68 0.73 -27.18
CA SER A 236 21.41 -0.10 -28.15
C SER A 236 20.45 -0.81 -29.12
N ALA A 237 19.29 -1.28 -28.64
CA ALA A 237 18.31 -1.99 -29.45
C ALA A 237 17.36 -1.03 -30.21
N TYR A 238 17.04 0.12 -29.62
CA TYR A 238 16.07 1.10 -30.10
C TYR A 238 16.63 2.54 -30.01
N PRO A 239 17.57 2.92 -30.88
CA PRO A 239 18.23 4.24 -30.83
C PRO A 239 17.27 5.42 -30.97
N GLU A 240 16.07 5.22 -31.53
CA GLU A 240 15.05 6.27 -31.64
C GLU A 240 14.60 6.82 -30.28
N LEU A 241 14.77 6.04 -29.20
CA LEU A 241 14.43 6.44 -27.83
C LEU A 241 15.48 7.34 -27.17
N GLU A 242 16.62 7.61 -27.81
CA GLU A 242 17.63 8.57 -27.29
C GLU A 242 17.06 9.98 -27.10
N ALA A 243 16.04 10.35 -27.87
CA ALA A 243 15.35 11.63 -27.70
C ALA A 243 14.59 11.74 -26.37
N GLU A 244 14.05 10.63 -25.87
CA GLU A 244 13.35 10.55 -24.58
C GLU A 244 14.34 10.33 -23.43
N TYR A 245 15.42 9.60 -23.68
CA TYR A 245 16.43 9.27 -22.67
C TYR A 245 17.85 9.60 -23.12
N PRO A 246 18.24 10.90 -23.14
CA PRO A 246 19.56 11.30 -23.64
C PRO A 246 20.72 10.72 -22.83
N THR A 247 20.58 10.66 -21.51
CA THR A 247 21.53 10.03 -20.58
C THR A 247 20.80 9.46 -19.37
N HIS A 248 21.41 8.48 -18.69
CA HIS A 248 20.88 7.95 -17.43
C HIS A 248 20.77 9.02 -16.33
N GLU A 249 21.69 9.98 -16.27
CA GLU A 249 21.67 11.05 -15.27
C GLU A 249 20.56 12.08 -15.53
N ALA A 250 20.32 12.40 -16.81
CA ALA A 250 19.17 13.21 -17.21
C ALA A 250 17.86 12.49 -16.87
N HIS A 251 17.75 11.20 -17.22
CA HIS A 251 16.58 10.37 -16.91
C HIS A 251 16.20 10.41 -15.42
N LEU A 252 17.18 10.22 -14.51
CA LEU A 252 16.92 10.29 -13.07
C LEU A 252 16.49 11.69 -12.61
N THR A 253 17.07 12.74 -13.19
CA THR A 253 16.74 14.13 -12.84
C THR A 253 15.32 14.48 -13.29
N ASP A 254 14.97 14.13 -14.53
CA ASP A 254 13.67 14.40 -15.14
C ASP A 254 12.56 13.60 -14.45
N LEU A 255 12.86 12.37 -14.02
CA LEU A 255 11.94 11.53 -13.25
C LEU A 255 11.58 12.17 -11.90
N GLU A 256 12.56 12.60 -11.10
CA GLU A 256 12.30 13.28 -9.81
C GLU A 256 11.54 14.60 -10.02
N ALA A 257 11.91 15.38 -11.05
CA ALA A 257 11.21 16.62 -11.40
C ALA A 257 9.74 16.36 -11.75
N SER A 258 9.47 15.36 -12.59
CA SER A 258 8.12 14.96 -12.98
C SER A 258 7.27 14.53 -11.78
N LEU A 259 7.84 13.76 -10.85
CA LEU A 259 7.13 13.35 -9.63
C LEU A 259 6.80 14.53 -8.71
N ARG A 260 7.74 15.48 -8.56
CA ARG A 260 7.49 16.71 -7.78
C ARG A 260 6.43 17.60 -8.43
N GLU A 261 6.45 17.74 -9.75
CA GLU A 261 5.42 18.49 -10.48
C GLU A 261 4.03 17.86 -10.31
N LEU A 262 3.93 16.53 -10.43
CA LEU A 262 2.69 15.80 -10.20
C LEU A 262 2.18 15.97 -8.76
N ALA A 263 3.07 15.88 -7.77
CA ALA A 263 2.72 16.07 -6.35
C ALA A 263 2.27 17.51 -6.07
N ALA A 264 2.99 18.51 -6.60
CA ALA A 264 2.63 19.92 -6.47
C ALA A 264 1.29 20.25 -7.15
N ALA A 265 0.94 19.53 -8.21
CA ALA A 265 -0.37 19.62 -8.87
C ALA A 265 -1.49 18.90 -8.09
N GLY A 266 -1.17 18.26 -6.96
CA GLY A 266 -2.13 17.54 -6.11
C GLY A 266 -2.47 16.14 -6.61
N THR A 267 -1.62 15.53 -7.45
CA THR A 267 -1.80 14.14 -7.88
C THR A 267 -1.48 13.20 -6.72
N PRO A 268 -2.46 12.47 -6.16
CA PRO A 268 -2.20 11.57 -5.05
C PRO A 268 -1.61 10.25 -5.54
N ASN A 269 -1.02 9.47 -4.63
CA ASN A 269 -0.55 8.10 -4.87
C ASN A 269 0.45 8.00 -6.04
N LEU A 270 1.58 8.68 -5.93
CA LEU A 270 2.65 8.61 -6.92
C LEU A 270 3.58 7.42 -6.68
N GLY A 271 4.20 6.93 -7.75
CA GLY A 271 5.16 5.85 -7.63
C GLY A 271 6.19 5.78 -8.76
N VAL A 272 7.15 4.89 -8.58
CA VAL A 272 8.21 4.60 -9.55
C VAL A 272 8.15 3.12 -9.91
N VAL A 273 8.07 2.80 -11.20
CA VAL A 273 8.09 1.42 -11.70
C VAL A 273 9.40 1.17 -12.43
N ARG A 274 10.05 0.04 -12.16
CA ARG A 274 11.29 -0.35 -12.84
C ARG A 274 10.99 -1.12 -14.12
N GLY A 275 11.47 -0.63 -15.25
CA GLY A 275 11.40 -1.31 -16.54
C GLY A 275 12.60 -2.22 -16.77
N THR A 276 12.38 -3.35 -17.42
CA THR A 276 13.41 -4.14 -18.08
C THR A 276 13.10 -4.25 -19.58
N VAL A 277 14.14 -4.37 -20.41
CA VAL A 277 14.01 -4.47 -21.88
C VAL A 277 13.18 -5.69 -22.27
N PRO A 278 13.42 -6.91 -21.73
CA PRO A 278 12.61 -8.07 -22.09
C PRO A 278 11.13 -7.92 -21.75
N SER A 279 10.80 -7.33 -20.59
CA SER A 279 9.41 -7.09 -20.19
C SER A 279 8.75 -6.02 -21.05
N TYR A 280 9.48 -4.98 -21.45
CA TYR A 280 9.00 -3.94 -22.35
C TYR A 280 8.76 -4.47 -23.76
N GLU A 281 9.67 -5.29 -24.30
CA GLU A 281 9.50 -5.94 -25.60
C GLU A 281 8.31 -6.89 -25.62
N ALA A 282 8.13 -7.68 -24.55
CA ALA A 282 6.96 -8.55 -24.40
C ALA A 282 5.66 -7.73 -24.36
N PHE A 283 5.65 -6.59 -23.66
CA PHE A 283 4.52 -5.67 -23.64
C PHE A 283 4.25 -5.09 -25.04
N ALA A 284 5.26 -4.55 -25.72
CA ALA A 284 5.12 -3.99 -27.06
C ALA A 284 4.59 -5.02 -28.08
N ALA A 285 5.09 -6.26 -28.01
CA ALA A 285 4.58 -7.36 -28.81
C ALA A 285 3.10 -7.67 -28.53
N SER A 286 2.68 -7.63 -27.25
CA SER A 286 1.28 -7.84 -26.87
C SER A 286 0.33 -6.74 -27.36
N GLU A 287 0.83 -5.51 -27.48
CA GLU A 287 0.11 -4.35 -28.02
C GLU A 287 0.18 -4.27 -29.56
N GLY A 288 0.92 -5.19 -30.21
CA GLY A 288 1.13 -5.17 -31.67
C GLY A 288 1.89 -3.95 -32.17
N ALA A 289 2.73 -3.35 -31.33
CA ALA A 289 3.47 -2.12 -31.62
C ALA A 289 4.99 -2.34 -31.56
N SER A 290 5.75 -1.47 -32.23
CA SER A 290 7.23 -1.49 -32.12
C SER A 290 7.68 -0.93 -30.76
N PRO A 291 8.68 -1.54 -30.10
CA PRO A 291 9.30 -0.99 -28.89
C PRO A 291 9.95 0.39 -29.10
N SER A 292 10.30 0.77 -30.33
CA SER A 292 10.85 2.10 -30.65
C SER A 292 9.85 3.25 -30.58
N HIS A 293 8.55 2.99 -30.41
CA HIS A 293 7.55 4.06 -30.28
C HIS A 293 7.51 4.61 -28.85
N ALA A 294 8.00 5.85 -28.65
CA ALA A 294 8.01 6.52 -27.35
C ALA A 294 6.65 6.56 -26.63
N ALA A 295 5.54 6.62 -27.37
CA ALA A 295 4.19 6.63 -26.81
C ALA A 295 3.82 5.35 -26.03
N LEU A 296 4.58 4.25 -26.18
CA LEU A 296 4.38 3.02 -25.41
C LEU A 296 4.96 3.11 -23.99
N LEU A 297 5.97 3.95 -23.74
CA LEU A 297 6.65 4.06 -22.44
C LEU A 297 5.68 4.38 -21.28
N PRO A 298 4.80 5.40 -21.36
CA PRO A 298 3.84 5.68 -20.29
C PRO A 298 2.77 4.59 -20.15
N GLN A 299 2.40 3.91 -21.24
CA GLN A 299 1.44 2.80 -21.21
C GLN A 299 2.05 1.59 -20.49
N TYR A 300 3.30 1.28 -20.78
CA TYR A 300 4.06 0.25 -20.10
C TYR A 300 4.20 0.56 -18.60
N ALA A 301 4.52 1.80 -18.25
CA ALA A 301 4.57 2.24 -16.86
C ALA A 301 3.22 2.02 -16.14
N THR A 302 2.12 2.34 -16.82
CA THR A 302 0.75 2.11 -16.32
C THR A 302 0.47 0.63 -16.11
N VAL A 303 0.91 -0.25 -17.02
CA VAL A 303 0.74 -1.71 -16.88
C VAL A 303 1.57 -2.25 -15.73
N LEU A 304 2.81 -1.79 -15.53
CA LEU A 304 3.63 -2.18 -14.39
C LEU A 304 2.99 -1.71 -13.07
N ALA A 305 2.45 -0.50 -13.02
CA ALA A 305 1.72 0.00 -11.86
C ALA A 305 0.46 -0.84 -11.60
N ALA A 306 -0.26 -1.21 -12.66
CA ALA A 306 -1.44 -2.09 -12.61
C ALA A 306 -1.12 -3.50 -12.09
N ARG A 307 0.13 -3.95 -12.28
CA ARG A 307 0.65 -5.21 -11.73
C ARG A 307 1.20 -5.08 -10.31
N GLY A 308 1.12 -3.89 -9.69
CA GLY A 308 1.60 -3.64 -8.34
C GLY A 308 3.12 -3.50 -8.24
N ARG A 309 3.82 -3.22 -9.34
CA ARG A 309 5.29 -3.09 -9.37
C ARG A 309 5.79 -1.68 -9.00
N ALA A 310 4.89 -0.79 -8.61
CA ALA A 310 5.20 0.60 -8.30
C ALA A 310 5.71 0.74 -6.86
N LEU A 311 6.92 1.27 -6.71
CA LEU A 311 7.45 1.70 -5.42
C LEU A 311 6.85 3.06 -5.06
N PRO A 312 6.33 3.27 -3.84
CA PRO A 312 5.77 4.54 -3.42
C PRO A 312 6.80 5.68 -3.53
N TRP A 313 6.33 6.84 -3.97
CA TRP A 313 7.12 8.08 -3.95
C TRP A 313 6.33 9.19 -3.22
N PRO A 314 6.98 9.99 -2.35
CA PRO A 314 8.38 9.86 -1.94
C PRO A 314 8.56 8.63 -1.01
N PRO A 315 9.67 7.88 -1.15
CA PRO A 315 10.02 6.84 -0.19
C PRO A 315 10.39 7.46 1.18
N PRO A 316 10.40 6.68 2.28
CA PRO A 316 10.86 7.18 3.56
C PRO A 316 12.30 7.71 3.48
N ARG A 317 12.58 8.82 4.19
CA ARG A 317 13.87 9.53 4.12
C ARG A 317 15.09 8.66 4.39
N THR A 318 14.97 7.72 5.32
CA THR A 318 16.03 6.79 5.73
C THR A 318 16.10 5.52 4.87
N SER A 319 15.09 5.27 4.04
CA SER A 319 15.08 4.14 3.12
C SER A 319 16.01 4.40 1.92
N PRO A 320 16.51 3.34 1.26
CA PRO A 320 17.28 3.47 0.03
C PRO A 320 16.54 4.30 -1.03
N CYS A 321 17.28 5.08 -1.80
CA CYS A 321 16.71 5.93 -2.83
C CYS A 321 16.09 5.09 -3.97
N TRP A 322 14.96 5.56 -4.51
CA TRP A 322 14.24 4.89 -5.60
C TRP A 322 15.11 4.64 -6.86
N CYS A 323 16.16 5.45 -7.08
CA CYS A 323 17.11 5.33 -8.17
C CYS A 323 17.99 4.07 -8.12
N GLY A 324 17.94 3.31 -7.01
CA GLY A 324 18.72 2.09 -6.82
C GLY A 324 20.06 2.29 -6.12
N SER A 325 20.35 3.49 -5.59
CA SER A 325 21.49 3.69 -4.70
C SER A 325 21.16 3.25 -3.27
N ASP A 326 22.13 2.68 -2.56
CA ASP A 326 22.01 2.39 -1.12
C ASP A 326 22.05 3.64 -0.23
N VAL A 327 22.23 4.83 -0.82
CA VAL A 327 22.18 6.11 -0.10
C VAL A 327 20.72 6.39 0.31
N PRO A 328 20.49 6.84 1.56
CA PRO A 328 19.17 7.26 2.01
C PRO A 328 18.53 8.26 1.04
N TYR A 329 17.22 8.14 0.79
CA TYR A 329 16.51 9.04 -0.12
C TYR A 329 16.76 10.51 0.21
N ALA A 330 16.75 10.85 1.50
CA ALA A 330 17.05 12.19 2.03
C ALA A 330 18.38 12.79 1.58
N ASP A 331 19.39 11.95 1.38
CA ASP A 331 20.76 12.35 1.06
C ASP A 331 21.07 12.15 -0.44
N CYS A 332 20.08 11.66 -1.21
CA CYS A 332 20.18 11.41 -2.65
C CYS A 332 19.21 12.32 -3.42
N HIS A 333 18.14 11.78 -3.99
CA HIS A 333 17.18 12.56 -4.78
C HIS A 333 16.16 13.32 -3.92
N GLY A 334 15.95 12.93 -2.66
CA GLY A 334 15.11 13.63 -1.68
C GLY A 334 15.82 14.77 -0.96
N GLY A 335 17.08 15.04 -1.28
CA GLY A 335 17.81 16.21 -0.81
C GLY A 335 17.29 17.48 -1.49
N ALA A 336 17.23 18.58 -0.73
CA ALA A 336 17.08 19.91 -1.31
C ALA A 336 18.37 20.23 -2.07
N ARG A 337 18.42 19.93 -3.38
CA ARG A 337 19.46 20.51 -4.24
C ARG A 337 19.21 22.02 -4.27
N LEU A 338 20.18 22.77 -3.73
CA LEU A 338 20.25 24.23 -3.71
C LEU A 338 20.16 24.84 -5.12
#